data_AF-A0A8R2NT17-F1
#
_entry.id   AF-A0A8R2NT17-F1
#
_cell.length_a   1.000
_cell.length_b   1.000
_cell.length_c   1.000
_cell.angle_alpha   90.00
_cell.angle_beta   90.00
_cell.angle_gamma   90.00
#
_symmetry.space_group_name_H-M   'P 1'
#
loop_
_entity.id
_entity.type
_entity.pdbx_description
1 polymer ?
#
loop_
_entity_poly.entity_id
_entity_poly.type
_entity_poly.pdbx_seq_one_letter_code
_entity_poly.pdbx_strand_id
1 'polypeptide(L)'
;MERDHDNEFDDNDDTVQSPAQMYEDVIVELGRELPSKFVSGIHRYISTIIVPSGVGGVQDCLREMDRLIERYPSNHFYIIAEHEEHIHVAHICGYTGPTCRCSFLIRGTFWSLYRRRGLRRISRGIDLG
;
A
#
# COMPACT_ATOMS: atom_id res chain seq x y z
N MET A 1 -35.56 -28.68 39.26
CA MET A 1 -34.30 -29.13 38.61
C MET A 1 -34.42 -28.72 37.16
N GLU A 2 -34.00 -27.50 36.88
CA GLU A 2 -33.88 -26.94 35.54
C GLU A 2 -32.69 -27.63 34.85
N ARG A 3 -32.84 -28.01 33.58
CA ARG A 3 -31.72 -28.40 32.72
C ARG A 3 -31.67 -27.41 31.58
N ASP A 4 -30.52 -26.76 31.52
CA ASP A 4 -30.16 -25.67 30.64
C ASP A 4 -30.30 -26.08 29.17
N HIS A 5 -30.85 -25.16 28.37
CA HIS A 5 -30.87 -25.24 26.92
C HIS A 5 -29.48 -24.93 26.38
N ASP A 6 -28.88 -25.90 25.70
CA ASP A 6 -27.69 -25.71 24.86
C ASP A 6 -28.07 -24.83 23.65
N ASN A 7 -27.98 -23.51 23.81
CA ASN A 7 -27.99 -22.57 22.69
C ASN A 7 -26.54 -22.40 22.20
N GLU A 8 -26.10 -23.32 21.33
CA GLU A 8 -25.00 -23.05 20.41
C GLU A 8 -25.48 -22.00 19.41
N PHE A 9 -25.19 -20.73 19.68
CA PHE A 9 -25.33 -19.66 18.70
C PHE A 9 -24.21 -19.82 17.66
N ASP A 10 -24.51 -20.53 16.58
CA ASP A 10 -23.71 -20.50 15.36
C ASP A 10 -23.99 -19.17 14.65
N ASP A 11 -23.26 -18.13 15.05
CA ASP A 11 -23.38 -16.75 14.53
C ASP A 11 -22.25 -16.42 13.54
N ASN A 12 -21.89 -17.38 12.69
CA ASN A 12 -21.01 -17.14 11.54
C ASN A 12 -21.85 -16.98 10.27
N ASP A 13 -22.48 -15.82 10.14
CA ASP A 13 -23.01 -15.36 8.86
C ASP A 13 -21.85 -14.92 7.94
N ASP A 14 -21.25 -15.89 7.24
CA ASP A 14 -20.20 -15.69 6.23
C ASP A 14 -20.63 -14.80 5.04
N THR A 15 -21.88 -14.31 5.01
CA THR A 15 -22.35 -13.35 3.98
C THR A 15 -22.06 -11.90 4.35
N VAL A 16 -21.78 -11.61 5.63
CA VAL A 16 -21.40 -10.27 6.08
C VAL A 16 -19.88 -10.16 6.06
N GLN A 17 -19.35 -9.44 5.09
CA GLN A 17 -17.91 -9.18 5.02
C GLN A 17 -17.46 -8.45 6.28
N SER A 18 -16.44 -8.98 6.93
CA SER A 18 -15.74 -8.27 7.99
C SER A 18 -15.12 -6.98 7.44
N PRO A 19 -14.91 -5.95 8.28
CA PRO A 19 -14.22 -4.72 7.86
C PRO A 19 -12.85 -4.97 7.25
N ALA A 20 -12.15 -6.04 7.67
CA ALA A 20 -10.87 -6.45 7.09
C ALA A 20 -11.02 -6.95 5.65
N GLN A 21 -12.04 -7.78 5.37
CA GLN A 21 -12.34 -8.27 4.02
C GLN A 21 -12.76 -7.11 3.10
N MET A 22 -13.57 -6.17 3.58
CA MET A 22 -13.93 -4.97 2.82
C MET A 22 -12.70 -4.11 2.48
N TYR A 23 -11.76 -3.96 3.43
CA TYR A 23 -10.52 -3.22 3.20
C TYR A 23 -9.64 -3.91 2.15
N GLU A 24 -9.50 -5.22 2.23
CA GLU A 24 -8.72 -6.02 1.28
C GLU A 24 -9.30 -5.91 -0.13
N ASP A 25 -10.62 -6.01 -0.29
CA ASP A 25 -11.32 -5.83 -1.56
C ASP A 25 -11.08 -4.45 -2.17
N VAL A 26 -11.14 -3.39 -1.35
CA VAL A 26 -10.85 -2.02 -1.79
C VAL A 26 -9.41 -1.87 -2.25
N ILE A 27 -8.44 -2.46 -1.54
CA ILE A 27 -7.03 -2.44 -1.95
C ILE A 27 -6.83 -3.20 -3.27
N VAL A 28 -7.50 -4.34 -3.45
CA VAL A 28 -7.47 -5.11 -4.71
C VAL A 28 -8.04 -4.28 -5.86
N GLU A 29 -9.17 -3.61 -5.65
CA GLU A 29 -9.80 -2.74 -6.64
C GLU A 29 -8.89 -1.55 -7.00
N LEU A 30 -8.38 -0.82 -6.00
CA LEU A 30 -7.44 0.28 -6.21
C LEU A 30 -6.15 -0.17 -6.91
N GLY A 31 -5.67 -1.38 -6.60
CA GLY A 31 -4.52 -1.99 -7.27
C GLY A 31 -4.79 -2.32 -8.74
N ARG A 32 -6.02 -2.72 -9.09
CA ARG A 32 -6.46 -2.95 -10.48
C ARG A 32 -6.70 -1.65 -11.24
N GLU A 33 -7.15 -0.60 -10.57
CA GLU A 33 -7.34 0.73 -11.15
C GLU A 33 -6.04 1.52 -11.31
N LEU A 34 -5.03 1.24 -10.48
CA LEU A 34 -3.76 1.95 -10.50
C LEU A 34 -3.21 2.09 -11.94
N PRO A 35 -3.11 1.02 -12.76
CA PRO A 35 -2.55 1.10 -14.09
C PRO A 35 -3.46 1.80 -15.11
N SER A 36 -4.77 1.90 -14.84
CA SER A 36 -5.77 2.48 -15.74
C SER A 36 -6.04 3.97 -15.46
N LYS A 37 -5.64 4.49 -14.29
CA LYS A 37 -5.73 5.92 -13.99
C LYS A 37 -4.80 6.71 -14.91
N PHE A 38 -5.42 7.47 -15.81
CA PHE A 38 -4.70 8.41 -16.67
C PHE A 38 -4.07 9.51 -15.82
N VAL A 39 -2.76 9.67 -15.93
CA VAL A 39 -2.03 10.79 -15.36
C VAL A 39 -1.38 11.50 -16.53
N SER A 40 -1.74 12.76 -16.76
CA SER A 40 -1.27 13.54 -17.91
C SER A 40 0.25 13.76 -17.85
N GLY A 41 0.97 13.47 -18.94
CA GLY A 41 2.44 13.61 -19.02
C GLY A 41 3.25 12.30 -18.95
N ILE A 42 4.57 12.40 -18.78
CA ILE A 42 5.48 11.25 -18.74
C ILE A 42 5.59 10.71 -17.31
N HIS A 43 4.98 9.56 -17.05
CA HIS A 43 4.95 8.95 -15.72
C HIS A 43 5.49 7.52 -15.71
N ARG A 44 5.84 7.06 -14.51
CA ARG A 44 6.29 5.69 -14.25
C ARG A 44 5.54 5.08 -13.09
N TYR A 45 5.03 3.87 -13.27
CA TYR A 45 4.53 3.07 -12.17
C TYR A 45 5.71 2.44 -11.41
N ILE A 46 5.76 2.66 -10.10
CA ILE A 46 6.79 2.10 -9.21
C ILE A 46 6.09 1.30 -8.14
N SER A 47 6.44 0.02 -8.02
CA SER A 47 6.07 -0.86 -6.91
C SER A 47 7.34 -1.30 -6.17
N THR A 48 7.35 -1.18 -4.86
CA THR A 48 8.48 -1.52 -3.99
C THR A 48 7.99 -2.14 -2.69
N ILE A 49 8.80 -3.01 -2.10
CA ILE A 49 8.52 -3.62 -0.81
C ILE A 49 9.52 -3.05 0.20
N ILE A 50 9.06 -2.73 1.40
CA ILE A 50 9.93 -2.42 2.54
C ILE A 50 9.76 -3.55 3.53
N VAL A 51 10.87 -4.10 4.03
CA VAL A 51 10.85 -5.16 5.04
C VAL A 51 11.54 -4.63 6.30
N PRO A 52 10.82 -3.89 7.17
CA PRO A 52 11.37 -3.37 8.40
C PRO A 52 11.86 -4.48 9.32
N SER A 53 12.98 -4.25 10.01
CA SER A 53 13.48 -5.19 11.01
C SER A 53 13.02 -4.83 12.42
N GLY A 54 12.92 -5.83 13.31
CA GLY A 54 12.67 -5.63 14.73
C GLY A 54 11.19 -5.63 15.09
N VAL A 55 10.91 -5.77 16.39
CA VAL A 55 9.54 -5.78 16.93
C VAL A 55 8.89 -4.43 16.67
N GLY A 56 7.74 -4.41 16.00
CA GLY A 56 7.01 -3.19 15.68
C GLY A 56 7.54 -2.41 14.45
N GLY A 57 8.52 -2.95 13.72
CA GLY A 57 9.13 -2.24 12.59
C GLY A 57 8.16 -1.81 11.49
N VAL A 58 7.11 -2.61 11.21
CA VAL A 58 6.03 -2.24 10.27
C VAL A 58 5.28 -1.00 10.76
N GLN A 59 4.85 -0.99 12.03
CA GLN A 59 4.11 0.12 12.63
C GLN A 59 4.96 1.40 12.72
N ASP A 60 6.25 1.28 13.04
CA ASP A 60 7.18 2.40 12.99
C ASP A 60 7.35 2.95 11.58
N CYS A 61 7.43 2.06 10.58
CA CYS A 61 7.54 2.46 9.19
C CYS A 61 6.29 3.18 8.68
N LEU A 62 5.09 2.67 9.01
CA LEU A 62 3.83 3.34 8.64
C LEU A 62 3.74 4.73 9.26
N ARG A 63 4.04 4.87 10.56
CA ARG A 63 4.09 6.18 11.23
C ARG A 63 5.10 7.14 10.61
N GLU A 64 6.25 6.65 10.16
CA GLU A 64 7.21 7.47 9.43
C GLU A 64 6.63 7.92 8.08
N MET A 65 6.00 7.02 7.32
CA MET A 65 5.40 7.36 6.04
C MET A 65 4.29 8.40 6.18
N ASP A 66 3.40 8.26 7.16
CA ASP A 66 2.32 9.24 7.40
C ASP A 66 2.89 10.64 7.62
N ARG A 67 3.90 10.77 8.49
CA ARG A 67 4.59 12.05 8.74
C ARG A 67 5.26 12.61 7.48
N LEU A 68 5.84 11.75 6.65
CA LEU A 68 6.49 12.16 5.41
C LEU A 68 5.49 12.58 4.34
N ILE A 69 4.33 11.93 4.27
CA ILE A 69 3.22 12.28 3.37
C ILE A 69 2.63 13.63 3.79
N GLU A 70 2.38 13.82 5.09
CA GLU A 70 1.90 15.10 5.62
C GLU A 70 2.88 16.25 5.31
N ARG A 71 4.18 16.00 5.46
CA ARG A 71 5.22 17.02 5.25
C ARG A 71 5.57 17.24 3.77
N TYR A 72 5.47 16.20 2.95
CA TYR A 72 5.85 16.20 1.53
C TYR A 72 4.76 15.52 0.69
N PRO A 73 3.55 16.10 0.62
CA PRO A 73 2.42 15.47 -0.04
C PRO A 73 2.72 15.16 -1.50
N SER A 74 2.30 13.97 -1.95
CA SER A 74 2.40 13.59 -3.35
C SER A 74 1.23 14.16 -4.13
N ASN A 75 1.52 14.87 -5.24
CA ASN A 75 0.49 15.29 -6.20
C ASN A 75 0.00 14.16 -7.13
N HIS A 76 0.40 12.91 -6.85
CA HIS A 76 0.24 11.76 -7.73
C HIS A 76 -0.29 10.61 -6.89
N PHE A 77 -1.06 9.74 -7.51
CA PHE A 77 -1.69 8.60 -6.85
C PHE A 77 -0.64 7.63 -6.27
N TYR A 78 -0.91 7.13 -5.07
CA TYR A 78 -0.11 6.12 -4.37
C TYR A 78 -1.01 5.20 -3.55
N ILE A 79 -0.52 3.99 -3.29
CA ILE A 79 -1.08 2.99 -2.39
C ILE A 79 0.05 2.53 -1.47
N ILE A 80 -0.22 2.52 -0.18
CA ILE A 80 0.64 1.92 0.83
C ILE A 80 -0.23 0.89 1.55
N ALA A 81 0.25 -0.35 1.60
CA ALA A 81 -0.43 -1.44 2.27
C ALA A 81 0.57 -2.22 3.12
N GLU A 82 0.20 -2.58 4.33
CA GLU A 82 0.96 -3.54 5.14
C GLU A 82 0.51 -4.97 4.83
N HIS A 83 1.45 -5.90 4.89
CA HIS A 83 1.20 -7.34 4.86
C HIS A 83 2.16 -8.01 5.83
N GLU A 84 1.63 -8.47 6.96
CA GLU A 84 2.37 -9.14 8.04
C GLU A 84 3.62 -8.36 8.48
N GLU A 85 4.78 -8.73 7.94
CA GLU A 85 6.11 -8.24 8.29
C GLU A 85 6.71 -7.24 7.28
N HIS A 86 5.94 -6.85 6.27
CA HIS A 86 6.41 -5.97 5.21
C HIS A 86 5.35 -4.99 4.73
N ILE A 87 5.79 -3.98 3.98
CA ILE A 87 4.96 -2.91 3.45
C ILE A 87 5.14 -2.85 1.94
N HIS A 88 4.02 -2.89 1.22
CA HIS A 88 3.94 -2.59 -0.19
C HIS A 88 3.74 -1.10 -0.39
N VAL A 89 4.57 -0.52 -1.25
CA VAL A 89 4.41 0.85 -1.73
C VAL A 89 4.30 0.83 -3.24
N ALA A 90 3.14 1.20 -3.75
CA ALA A 90 2.91 1.43 -5.18
C ALA A 90 2.59 2.91 -5.40
N HIS A 91 3.21 3.55 -6.39
CA HIS A 91 2.86 4.94 -6.71
C HIS A 91 3.21 5.30 -8.16
N ILE A 92 2.63 6.41 -8.59
CA ILE A 92 2.93 7.04 -9.87
C ILE A 92 4.03 8.08 -9.65
N CYS A 93 5.15 7.89 -10.33
CA CYS A 93 6.32 8.77 -10.22
C CYS A 93 6.38 9.67 -11.45
N GLY A 94 6.30 10.99 -11.24
CA GLY A 94 6.47 12.00 -12.30
C GLY A 94 7.92 12.16 -12.77
N TYR A 95 8.89 11.42 -12.19
CA TYR A 95 10.27 11.47 -12.62
C TYR A 95 10.55 10.42 -13.70
N THR A 96 11.05 10.89 -14.85
CA THR A 96 11.38 10.06 -16.01
C THR A 96 12.73 9.33 -15.89
N GLY A 97 13.45 9.49 -14.76
CA GLY A 97 14.73 8.85 -14.50
C GLY A 97 14.62 7.41 -13.99
N PRO A 98 15.70 6.61 -14.02
CA PRO A 98 15.70 5.20 -13.59
C PRO A 98 15.41 5.00 -12.10
N THR A 99 15.43 6.06 -11.29
CA THR A 99 15.27 6.03 -9.84
C THR A 99 14.11 6.92 -9.41
N CYS A 100 13.25 6.44 -8.53
CA CYS A 100 12.24 7.26 -7.85
C CYS A 100 12.92 8.44 -7.13
N ARG A 101 12.29 9.62 -7.20
CA ARG A 101 12.71 10.83 -6.47
C ARG A 101 11.58 11.47 -5.66
N CYS A 102 10.51 10.72 -5.38
CA CYS A 102 9.38 11.22 -4.59
C CYS A 102 9.82 11.49 -3.15
N SER A 103 9.67 12.75 -2.70
CA SER A 103 10.17 13.22 -1.41
C SER A 103 9.64 12.42 -0.22
N PHE A 104 8.36 12.02 -0.24
CA PHE A 104 7.75 11.24 0.83
C PHE A 104 8.37 9.84 1.00
N LEU A 105 9.09 9.34 -0.02
CA LEU A 105 9.81 8.07 0.04
C LEU A 105 11.30 8.26 0.28
N ILE A 106 11.97 9.05 -0.56
CA ILE A 106 13.44 9.13 -0.53
C ILE A 106 14.00 9.76 0.75
N ARG A 107 13.17 10.49 1.50
CA ARG A 107 13.53 11.08 2.80
C ARG A 107 13.24 10.15 3.98
N GLY A 108 12.62 8.99 3.75
CA GLY A 108 12.34 8.00 4.78
C GLY A 108 13.57 7.19 5.16
N THR A 109 13.72 6.97 6.46
CA THR A 109 14.75 6.10 7.03
C THR A 109 14.48 4.67 6.60
N PHE A 110 13.21 4.22 6.68
CA PHE A 110 12.86 2.85 6.34
C PHE A 110 13.03 2.55 4.86
N TRP A 111 12.68 3.50 3.99
CA TRP A 111 12.96 3.41 2.57
C TRP A 111 14.46 3.31 2.27
N SER A 112 15.30 3.99 3.03
CA SER A 112 16.74 4.02 2.79
C SER A 112 17.43 2.74 3.26
N LEU A 113 17.03 2.21 4.41
CA LEU A 113 17.68 1.06 5.06
C LEU A 113 17.07 -0.28 4.67
N TYR A 114 15.75 -0.35 4.55
CA TYR A 114 15.00 -1.60 4.53
C TYR A 114 14.24 -1.86 3.23
N ARG A 115 14.37 -0.98 2.22
CA ARG A 115 13.76 -1.23 0.92
C ARG A 115 14.33 -2.52 0.31
N ARG A 116 13.42 -3.38 -0.13
CA ARG A 116 13.70 -4.53 -0.99
C ARG A 116 13.14 -4.22 -2.38
N ARG A 117 13.97 -4.40 -3.40
CA ARG A 117 13.52 -4.18 -4.78
C ARG A 117 12.51 -5.28 -5.15
N GLY A 118 11.23 -4.92 -5.20
CA GLY A 118 10.13 -5.76 -5.68
C GLY A 118 10.02 -5.78 -7.22
N LEU A 119 8.87 -6.29 -7.71
CA LEU A 119 8.58 -6.59 -9.12
C LEU A 119 8.92 -5.42 -10.07
N ARG A 120 9.80 -5.68 -11.04
CA ARG A 120 10.35 -4.66 -11.97
C ARG A 120 9.49 -4.43 -13.21
N ARG A 121 8.18 -4.28 -13.08
CA ARG A 121 7.38 -3.78 -14.21
C ARG A 121 7.17 -2.29 -14.06
N ILE A 122 8.21 -1.53 -14.45
CA ILE A 122 8.07 -0.10 -14.70
C ILE A 122 7.24 0.01 -15.99
N SER A 123 5.92 0.09 -15.82
CA SER A 123 5.04 0.46 -16.92
C SER A 123 5.21 1.96 -17.16
N ARG A 124 5.51 2.33 -18.40
CA ARG A 124 5.51 3.73 -18.84
C ARG A 124 4.12 4.00 -19.41
N GLY A 125 3.37 4.88 -18.76
CA GLY A 125 2.24 5.54 -19.40
C GLY A 125 2.81 6.66 -20.26
N ILE A 126 2.53 6.64 -21.56
CA ILE A 126 2.83 7.76 -22.46
C ILE A 126 1.49 8.36 -22.83
N ASP A 127 1.37 9.67 -22.63
CA ASP A 127 0.26 10.46 -23.13
C ASP A 127 0.34 10.49 -24.67
N LEU A 128 -0.62 9.84 -25.33
CA LEU A 128 -0.81 9.93 -26.78
C LEU A 128 -1.86 11.01 -26.98
N GLY A 129 -1.42 12.27 -26.97
CA GLY A 129 -2.29 13.45 -27.01
C GLY A 129 -3.35 13.47 -28.10
#